data_AF-A0A9X8R0I3-F1
#
_entry.id   AF-A0A9X8R0I3-F1
#
_cell.length_a   1.000
_cell.length_b   1.000
_cell.length_c   1.000
_cell.angle_alpha   90.00
_cell.angle_beta   90.00
_cell.angle_gamma   90.00
#
_symmetry.space_group_name_H-M   'P 1'
#
loop_
_entity.id
_entity.type
_entity.pdbx_description
1 polymer ?
#
loop_
_entity_poly.entity_id
_entity_poly.type
_entity_poly.pdbx_seq_one_letter_code
_entity_poly.pdbx_strand_id
1 'polypeptide(L)'
;MVFFRGGGWTTGDLDSHGLVARCLSRDFDAVVVAVHYRRAPEHPVPAPYEDCLAVARHVADHIDGYGAQHARLAVTELYTQLKHQLMAAMA
;
A
#
# COMPACT_ATOMS: atom_id res chain seq x y z
N MET A 1 -8.29 -0.51 0.73
CA MET A 1 -7.23 -1.19 -0.05
C MET A 1 -5.96 -0.36 0.04
N VAL A 2 -4.83 -0.94 0.44
CA VAL A 2 -3.53 -0.28 0.39
C VAL A 2 -2.83 -0.72 -0.89
N PHE A 3 -2.46 0.26 -1.71
CA PHE A 3 -1.82 0.06 -3.01
C PHE A 3 -0.35 0.46 -2.92
N PHE A 4 0.52 -0.52 -3.09
CA PHE A 4 1.94 -0.28 -3.32
C PHE A 4 2.16 -0.20 -4.83
N ARG A 5 2.98 0.74 -5.27
CA ARG A 5 3.33 0.83 -6.69
C ARG A 5 4.43 -0.17 -7.02
N GLY A 6 4.50 -0.58 -8.28
CA GLY A 6 5.60 -1.38 -8.81
C GLY A 6 6.85 -0.52 -9.10
N GLY A 7 7.74 -0.99 -9.98
CA GLY A 7 8.92 -0.23 -10.41
C GLY A 7 10.19 -0.48 -9.60
N GLY A 8 10.29 -1.64 -8.93
CA GLY A 8 11.53 -2.12 -8.32
C GLY A 8 12.14 -1.21 -7.25
N TRP A 9 11.30 -0.46 -6.52
CA TRP A 9 11.69 0.54 -5.52
C TRP A 9 12.41 1.78 -6.05
N THR A 10 12.64 1.88 -7.35
CA THR A 10 13.42 2.96 -7.96
C THR A 10 12.57 3.89 -8.83
N THR A 11 11.54 3.35 -9.47
CA THR A 11 10.83 4.05 -10.55
C THR A 11 9.36 4.26 -10.22
N GLY A 12 8.78 5.33 -10.76
CA GLY A 12 7.36 5.66 -10.62
C GLY A 12 7.05 6.61 -9.45
N ASP A 13 5.89 7.24 -9.54
CA ASP A 13 5.35 8.29 -8.67
C ASP A 13 3.82 8.21 -8.64
N LEU A 14 3.16 9.02 -7.81
CA LEU A 14 1.68 8.97 -7.64
C LEU A 14 0.92 9.29 -8.93
N ASP A 15 1.50 10.07 -9.83
CA ASP A 15 0.85 10.46 -11.08
C ASP A 15 0.86 9.32 -12.10
N SER A 16 1.99 8.63 -12.26
CA SER A 16 2.11 7.46 -13.14
C SER A 16 1.19 6.30 -12.77
N HIS A 17 0.82 6.17 -11.49
CA HIS A 17 -0.03 5.09 -10.99
C HIS A 17 -1.41 5.57 -10.52
N GLY A 18 -1.71 6.86 -10.67
CA GLY A 18 -2.97 7.46 -10.24
C GLY A 18 -4.17 6.87 -10.99
N LEU A 19 -4.00 6.57 -12.29
CA LEU A 19 -5.04 5.90 -13.09
C LEU A 19 -5.35 4.51 -12.54
N VAL A 20 -4.32 3.72 -12.22
CA VAL A 20 -4.49 2.36 -11.67
C VAL A 20 -5.22 2.43 -10.32
N ALA A 21 -4.80 3.33 -9.42
CA ALA A 21 -5.46 3.50 -8.13
C ALA A 21 -6.94 3.90 -8.26
N ARG A 22 -7.27 4.77 -9.22
CA ARG A 22 -8.66 5.18 -9.51
C ARG A 22 -9.49 4.03 -10.10
N CYS A 23 -8.92 3.27 -11.03
CA CYS A 23 -9.59 2.07 -11.58
C CYS A 23 -9.87 1.06 -10.47
N LEU A 24 -8.89 0.77 -9.61
CA LEU A 24 -9.08 -0.13 -8.47
C LEU A 24 -10.17 0.37 -7.51
N SER A 25 -10.19 1.67 -7.22
CA SER A 25 -11.21 2.25 -6.34
C SER A 25 -12.61 2.08 -6.93
N ARG A 26 -12.77 2.36 -8.24
CA ARG A 26 -14.04 2.22 -8.96
C ARG A 26 -14.47 0.76 -9.08
N ASP A 27 -13.58 -0.10 -9.54
CA ASP A 27 -13.91 -1.47 -9.94
C ASP A 27 -14.17 -2.38 -8.73
N PHE A 28 -13.59 -2.04 -7.56
CA PHE A 28 -13.78 -2.78 -6.30
C PHE A 28 -14.65 -2.05 -5.27
N ASP A 29 -15.22 -0.89 -5.62
CA ASP A 29 -15.97 -0.01 -4.70
C ASP A 29 -15.23 0.18 -3.36
N ALA A 30 -13.95 0.54 -3.47
CA ALA A 30 -13.02 0.52 -2.35
C ALA A 30 -12.32 1.87 -2.19
N VAL A 31 -12.08 2.26 -0.94
CA VAL A 31 -11.12 3.31 -0.62
C VAL A 31 -9.71 2.80 -0.92
N VAL A 32 -8.96 3.50 -1.76
CA VAL A 32 -7.58 3.14 -2.13
C VAL A 32 -6.59 4.13 -1.51
N VAL A 33 -5.68 3.60 -0.69
CA VAL A 33 -4.55 4.34 -0.12
C VAL A 33 -3.30 3.99 -0.92
N ALA A 34 -2.90 4.89 -1.83
CA ALA A 34 -1.68 4.74 -2.62
C ALA A 34 -0.46 5.24 -1.82
N VAL A 35 0.50 4.36 -1.56
CA VAL A 35 1.63 4.69 -0.67
C VAL A 35 2.77 5.34 -1.43
N HIS A 36 3.18 6.54 -1.00
CA HIS A 36 4.36 7.22 -1.51
C HIS A 36 5.58 6.90 -0.65
N TYR A 37 6.12 5.69 -0.80
CA TYR A 37 7.28 5.22 -0.05
C TYR A 37 8.59 5.84 -0.56
N ARG A 38 9.61 5.87 0.33
CA ARG A 38 10.99 6.24 0.00
C ARG A 38 11.59 5.30 -1.05
N ARG A 39 12.38 5.85 -1.99
CA ARG A 39 12.89 5.12 -3.17
C ARG A 39 14.41 5.00 -3.16
N ALA A 40 14.89 3.94 -3.80
CA ALA A 40 16.31 3.78 -4.13
C ALA A 40 16.66 4.65 -5.37
N PRO A 41 17.92 5.10 -5.48
CA PRO A 41 19.07 4.79 -4.62
C PRO A 41 19.18 5.62 -3.33
N GLU A 42 18.42 6.70 -3.17
CA GLU A 42 18.51 7.60 -2.01
C GLU A 42 18.13 6.88 -0.71
N HIS A 43 17.18 5.95 -0.81
CA HIS A 43 16.69 5.13 0.28
C HIS A 43 16.59 3.66 -0.18
N PRO A 44 17.70 2.91 -0.13
CA PRO A 44 17.69 1.50 -0.49
C PRO A 44 16.89 0.67 0.52
N VAL A 45 16.69 -0.60 0.20
CA VAL A 45 16.14 -1.60 1.12
C VAL A 45 16.90 -1.55 2.46
N PRO A 46 16.22 -1.46 3.62
CA PRO A 46 14.79 -1.77 3.84
C PRO A 46 13.80 -0.59 3.80
N ALA A 47 14.25 0.65 3.60
CA ALA A 47 13.41 1.85 3.73
C ALA A 47 12.02 1.80 3.02
N PRO A 48 11.92 1.40 1.73
CA PRO A 48 10.62 1.28 1.07
C PRO A 48 9.67 0.27 1.75
N TYR A 49 10.21 -0.82 2.29
CA TYR A 49 9.41 -1.85 2.99
C TYR A 49 8.86 -1.32 4.31
N GLU A 50 9.69 -0.59 5.06
CA GLU A 50 9.27 0.01 6.34
C GLU A 50 8.14 1.01 6.14
N ASP A 51 8.22 1.85 5.10
CA ASP A 51 7.17 2.81 4.79
C ASP A 51 5.86 2.12 4.41
N CYS A 52 5.94 1.08 3.58
CA CYS A 52 4.78 0.30 3.18
C CYS A 52 4.10 -0.38 4.38
N LEU A 53 4.90 -0.98 5.27
CA LEU A 53 4.41 -1.64 6.47
C LEU A 53 3.81 -0.65 7.46
N ALA A 54 4.46 0.50 7.66
CA ALA A 54 3.97 1.56 8.54
C ALA A 54 2.61 2.09 8.09
N VAL A 55 2.45 2.35 6.79
CA VAL A 55 1.17 2.82 6.23
C VAL A 55 0.10 1.75 6.34
N ALA A 56 0.42 0.48 6.04
CA ALA A 56 -0.57 -0.57 6.11
C ALA A 56 -1.06 -0.83 7.54
N ARG A 57 -0.16 -0.76 8.54
CA ARG A 57 -0.53 -0.79 9.97
C ARG A 57 -1.41 0.40 10.34
N HIS A 58 -0.99 1.61 9.97
CA HIS A 58 -1.78 2.81 10.24
C HIS A 58 -3.20 2.70 9.68
N VAL A 59 -3.36 2.23 8.44
CA VAL A 59 -4.67 2.05 7.82
C VAL A 59 -5.48 0.94 8.50
N ALA A 60 -4.85 -0.15 8.93
CA ALA A 60 -5.52 -1.21 9.69
C ALA A 60 -6.05 -0.68 11.03
N ASP A 61 -5.24 0.09 11.75
CA ASP A 61 -5.58 0.64 13.08
C ASP A 61 -6.64 1.77 13.00
N HIS A 62 -6.80 2.42 11.84
CA HIS A 62 -7.67 3.59 11.65
C HIS A 62 -8.73 3.37 10.57
N ILE A 63 -9.09 2.11 10.29
CA ILE A 63 -9.94 1.76 9.14
C ILE A 63 -11.31 2.47 9.15
N ASP A 64 -11.88 2.68 10.34
CA ASP A 64 -13.15 3.38 10.53
C ASP A 64 -13.10 4.85 10.11
N GLY A 65 -11.92 5.48 10.20
CA GLY A 65 -11.69 6.87 9.81
C GLY A 65 -11.75 7.10 8.29
N TYR A 66 -11.68 6.03 7.50
CA TYR A 66 -11.73 6.09 6.03
C TYR A 66 -13.13 5.86 5.46
N GLY A 67 -14.17 5.78 6.30
CA GLY A 67 -15.57 5.61 5.86
C GLY A 67 -15.90 4.20 5.36
N ALA A 68 -15.04 3.22 5.65
CA ALA A 68 -15.17 1.86 5.16
C ALA A 68 -15.84 0.98 6.23
N GLN A 69 -17.18 0.97 6.26
CA GLN A 69 -17.95 0.17 7.21
C GLN A 69 -17.93 -1.32 6.78
N HIS A 70 -17.41 -2.20 7.64
CA HIS A 70 -17.12 -3.62 7.36
C HIS A 70 -15.90 -3.89 6.47
N ALA A 71 -14.92 -3.00 6.53
CA ALA A 71 -13.77 -3.05 5.65
C ALA A 71 -12.82 -4.20 5.94
N ARG A 72 -12.47 -4.93 4.87
CA ARG A 72 -11.30 -5.80 4.85
C ARG A 72 -10.14 -5.04 4.25
N LEU A 73 -9.00 -5.04 4.94
CA LEU A 73 -7.78 -4.51 4.37
C LEU A 73 -7.27 -5.47 3.28
N ALA A 74 -7.44 -5.08 2.02
CA ALA A 74 -6.76 -5.69 0.89
C ALA A 74 -5.46 -4.93 0.61
N VAL A 75 -4.38 -5.67 0.33
CA VAL A 75 -3.10 -5.11 -0.08
C VAL A 75 -2.76 -5.67 -1.46
N THR A 76 -2.41 -4.79 -2.39
CA THR A 76 -2.09 -5.16 -3.77
C THR A 76 -0.69 -4.66 -4.12
N GLU A 77 -0.03 -5.40 -5.03
CA GLU A 77 1.41 -5.33 -5.32
C GLU A 77 2.27 -5.60 -4.07
N LEU A 78 2.43 -6.88 -3.73
CA LEU A 78 3.27 -7.34 -2.62
C LEU A 78 4.37 -8.24 -3.16
N TYR A 79 5.63 -7.94 -2.83
CA TYR A 79 6.66 -8.98 -2.83
C TYR A 79 6.39 -9.95 -1.70
N THR A 80 6.74 -11.23 -1.90
CA THR A 80 6.46 -12.35 -0.98
C THR A 80 6.80 -12.00 0.48
N GLN A 81 7.93 -11.33 0.71
CA GLN A 81 8.42 -10.97 2.04
C GLN A 81 7.50 -9.99 2.78
N LEU A 82 6.97 -8.96 2.10
CA LEU A 82 6.09 -7.97 2.71
C LEU A 82 4.72 -8.59 3.04
N LYS A 83 4.27 -9.55 2.22
CA LYS A 83 3.01 -10.29 2.45
C LYS A 83 3.08 -11.10 3.75
N HIS A 84 4.19 -11.80 4.01
CA HIS A 84 4.37 -12.56 5.24
C HIS A 84 4.37 -11.66 6.49
N GLN A 85 5.05 -10.51 6.44
CA GLN A 85 5.10 -9.57 7.57
C GLN A 85 3.74 -8.93 7.86
N LEU A 86 2.97 -8.60 6.83
CA LEU A 86 1.62 -8.07 6.97
C LEU A 86 0.65 -9.11 7.53
N MET A 87 0.66 -10.33 6.99
CA MET A 87 -0.18 -11.42 7.50
C MET A 87 0.14 -11.76 8.96
N ALA A 88 1.42 -11.70 9.36
CA ALA A 88 1.83 -11.90 10.74
C ALA A 88 1.46 -10.72 11.66
N ALA A 89 1.34 -9.50 11.13
CA ALA A 89 0.96 -8.31 11.91
C ALA A 89 -0.55 -8.13 12.05
N MET A 90 -1.35 -8.82 11.21
CA MET A 90 -2.81 -8.76 11.18
C MET A 90 -3.49 -9.97 11.85
N ALA A 91 -2.71 -10.92 12.35
CA ALA A 91 -3.17 -12.08 13.13
C ALA A 91 -3.04 -11.78 14.63
#